data_AF-K5W6M6-F1
#
_entry.id   AF-K5W6M6-F1
#
_cell.length_a   1.000
_cell.length_b   1.000
_cell.length_c   1.000
_cell.angle_alpha   90.00
_cell.angle_beta   90.00
_cell.angle_gamma   90.00
#
_symmetry.space_group_name_H-M   'P 1'
#
loop_
_entity.id
_entity.type
_entity.pdbx_description
1 polymer ?
#
loop_
_entity_poly.entity_id
_entity_poly.type
_entity_poly.pdbx_seq_one_letter_code
_entity_poly.pdbx_strand_id
1 'polypeptide(L)'
;MPHPEVFMDYIAEGLGPQSWAYGVVDILDGMTKNFTSPYIIFYPTVSRDGMPFPVNKYIREVQGRDYFQEAKAWRGNIVFAKYRDQDYSDMINASMADFPIVKNWLQTHRVG
;
A
#
# COMPACT_ATOMS: atom_id res chain seq x y z
N MET A 1 3.79 -2.28 17.36
CA MET A 1 3.35 -2.64 16.00
C MET A 1 2.65 -1.41 15.44
N PRO A 2 2.98 -0.94 14.23
CA PRO A 2 2.28 0.21 13.64
C PRO A 2 0.79 -0.11 13.48
N HIS A 3 -0.05 0.92 13.54
CA HIS A 3 -1.50 0.85 13.31
C HIS A 3 -1.84 1.49 11.96
N PRO A 4 -1.40 0.93 10.82
CA PRO A 4 -1.64 1.53 9.50
C PRO A 4 -3.12 1.66 9.17
N GLU A 5 -3.98 0.82 9.77
CA GLU A 5 -5.42 0.83 9.58
C GLU A 5 -6.07 2.19 9.90
N VAL A 6 -5.49 3.00 10.79
CA VAL A 6 -6.05 4.32 11.15
C VAL A 6 -5.93 5.35 10.01
N PHE A 7 -5.11 5.05 8.99
CA PHE A 7 -4.90 5.88 7.81
C PHE A 7 -5.51 5.26 6.55
N MET A 8 -6.27 4.16 6.68
CA MET A 8 -6.92 3.47 5.57
C MET A 8 -8.43 3.63 5.67
N ASP A 9 -9.02 4.28 4.67
CA ASP A 9 -10.46 4.47 4.62
C ASP A 9 -11.17 3.16 4.28
N TYR A 10 -12.31 2.92 4.93
CA TYR A 10 -13.22 1.81 4.62
C TYR A 10 -12.62 0.40 4.75
N ILE A 11 -11.49 0.26 5.45
CA ILE A 11 -10.91 -1.03 5.82
C ILE A 11 -11.72 -1.73 6.93
N ALA A 12 -11.65 -3.07 7.00
CA ALA A 12 -12.24 -3.86 8.07
C ALA A 12 -11.67 -3.51 9.45
N GLU A 13 -12.58 -3.19 10.38
CA GLU A 13 -12.25 -2.95 11.78
C GLU A 13 -12.35 -4.27 12.57
N GLY A 14 -11.48 -4.46 13.57
CA GLY A 14 -11.54 -5.62 14.47
C GLY A 14 -10.98 -6.94 13.92
N LEU A 15 -10.61 -7.03 12.62
CA LEU A 15 -9.89 -8.18 12.07
C LEU A 15 -8.35 -8.08 12.21
N GLY A 16 -7.86 -6.96 12.76
CA GLY A 16 -6.44 -6.76 13.04
C GLY A 16 -5.57 -6.92 11.77
N PRO A 17 -4.44 -7.66 11.84
CA PRO A 17 -3.54 -7.87 10.70
C PRO A 17 -4.15 -8.61 9.50
N GLN A 18 -5.42 -9.04 9.56
CA GLN A 18 -6.10 -9.64 8.41
C GLN A 18 -6.75 -8.60 7.50
N SER A 19 -7.00 -7.38 8.00
CA SER A 19 -7.66 -6.32 7.23
C SER A 19 -6.74 -5.64 6.22
N TRP A 20 -5.43 -5.74 6.43
CA TRP A 20 -4.39 -5.17 5.59
C TRP A 20 -3.24 -6.17 5.43
N ALA A 21 -2.42 -5.95 4.41
CA ALA A 21 -1.16 -6.64 4.21
C ALA A 21 -0.04 -5.60 4.06
N TYR A 22 1.20 -6.08 4.08
CA TYR A 22 2.37 -5.22 3.93
C TYR A 22 3.38 -5.80 2.95
N GLY A 23 4.19 -4.90 2.40
CA GLY A 23 5.36 -5.22 1.60
C GLY A 23 6.56 -4.41 2.09
N VAL A 24 7.76 -4.94 1.85
CA VAL A 24 9.01 -4.24 2.16
C VAL A 24 9.55 -3.61 0.88
N VAL A 25 9.94 -2.34 0.98
CA VAL A 25 10.61 -1.58 -0.07
C VAL A 25 12.01 -1.26 0.45
N ASP A 26 12.92 -2.21 0.25
CA ASP A 26 14.30 -2.14 0.69
C ASP A 26 15.28 -1.98 -0.47
N ILE A 27 14.85 -2.17 -1.71
CA ILE A 27 15.71 -2.05 -2.90
C ILE A 27 14.89 -1.69 -4.16
N LEU A 28 15.53 -1.09 -5.17
CA LEU A 28 14.97 -0.91 -6.51
C LEU A 28 15.61 -1.87 -7.52
N ASP A 29 14.91 -2.14 -8.61
CA ASP A 29 15.46 -2.94 -9.70
C ASP A 29 16.75 -2.33 -10.25
N GLY A 30 17.77 -3.19 -10.42
CA GLY A 30 19.09 -2.79 -10.88
C GLY A 30 20.03 -2.29 -9.77
N MET A 31 19.57 -2.13 -8.54
CA MET A 31 20.45 -1.89 -7.39
C MET A 31 21.07 -3.20 -6.89
N THR A 32 22.27 -3.10 -6.32
CA THR A 32 23.00 -4.24 -5.72
C THR A 32 23.04 -4.21 -4.20
N LYS A 33 22.51 -3.14 -3.60
CA LYS A 33 22.46 -2.92 -2.15
C LYS A 33 21.10 -2.37 -1.75
N ASN A 34 20.65 -2.78 -0.57
CA ASN A 34 19.44 -2.27 0.04
C ASN A 34 19.62 -0.81 0.50
N PHE A 35 18.50 -0.12 0.66
CA PHE A 35 18.42 1.17 1.31
C PHE A 35 18.90 1.07 2.76
N THR A 36 19.62 2.11 3.19
CA THR A 36 19.93 2.31 4.61
C THR A 36 18.69 2.65 5.41
N SER A 37 17.73 3.34 4.78
CA SER A 37 16.45 3.75 5.37
C SER A 37 15.31 3.20 4.50
N PRO A 38 14.86 1.96 4.76
CA PRO A 38 13.86 1.29 3.94
C PRO A 38 12.44 1.82 4.21
N TYR A 39 11.48 1.34 3.42
CA TYR A 39 10.06 1.63 3.60
C TYR A 39 9.26 0.35 3.80
N ILE A 40 8.16 0.46 4.54
CA ILE A 40 7.10 -0.54 4.52
C ILE A 40 5.89 0.10 3.85
N ILE A 41 5.34 -0.61 2.88
CA ILE A 41 4.07 -0.29 2.26
C ILE A 41 2.98 -1.13 2.94
N PHE A 42 1.92 -0.47 3.39
CA PHE A 42 0.72 -1.13 3.90
C PHE A 42 -0.42 -0.88 2.93
N TYR A 43 -1.22 -1.91 2.69
CA TYR A 43 -2.37 -1.80 1.81
C TYR A 43 -3.56 -2.64 2.32
N PRO A 44 -4.78 -2.15 2.13
CA PRO A 44 -6.01 -2.84 2.53
C PRO A 44 -6.24 -4.13 1.74
N THR A 45 -6.75 -5.15 2.42
CA THR A 45 -7.14 -6.44 1.85
C THR A 45 -8.63 -6.71 1.99
N VAL A 46 -9.24 -6.28 3.08
CA VAL A 46 -10.66 -6.50 3.41
C VAL A 46 -11.35 -5.17 3.67
N SER A 47 -12.46 -4.91 3.00
CA SER A 47 -13.31 -3.75 3.26
C SER A 47 -14.17 -3.93 4.51
N ARG A 48 -14.65 -2.82 5.07
CA ARG A 48 -15.41 -2.78 6.33
C ARG A 48 -16.60 -3.75 6.40
N ASP A 49 -17.29 -3.92 5.29
CA ASP A 49 -18.54 -4.68 5.18
C ASP A 49 -18.45 -5.83 4.15
N GLY A 50 -17.25 -6.10 3.63
CA GLY A 50 -17.05 -7.08 2.55
C GLY A 50 -17.50 -6.60 1.17
N MET A 51 -17.94 -5.34 1.02
CA MET A 51 -18.32 -4.76 -0.27
C MET A 51 -17.11 -4.23 -1.04
N PRO A 52 -17.21 -4.07 -2.37
CA PRO A 52 -16.25 -3.31 -3.17
C PRO A 52 -15.86 -1.97 -2.54
N PHE A 53 -14.58 -1.59 -2.64
CA PHE A 53 -14.13 -0.29 -2.18
C PHE A 53 -14.80 0.85 -2.98
N PRO A 54 -15.22 1.96 -2.35
CA PRO A 54 -16.02 3.00 -3.02
C PRO A 54 -15.41 3.55 -4.32
N VAL A 55 -14.09 3.68 -4.37
CA VAL A 55 -13.30 4.09 -5.54
C VAL A 55 -13.50 3.18 -6.76
N ASN A 56 -13.81 1.90 -6.56
CA ASN A 56 -14.04 0.95 -7.64
C ASN A 56 -15.32 1.25 -8.42
N LYS A 57 -16.29 1.95 -7.81
CA LYS A 57 -17.47 2.43 -8.54
C LYS A 57 -17.05 3.35 -9.69
N TYR A 58 -16.17 4.31 -9.43
CA TYR A 58 -15.65 5.22 -10.44
C TYR A 58 -14.78 4.49 -11.48
N ILE A 59 -13.88 3.61 -11.03
CA ILE A 59 -13.02 2.84 -11.94
C ILE A 59 -13.86 1.96 -12.89
N ARG A 60 -14.92 1.34 -12.38
CA ARG A 60 -15.86 0.55 -13.17
C ARG A 60 -16.62 1.39 -14.19
N GLU A 61 -17.01 2.61 -13.85
CA GLU A 61 -17.66 3.55 -14.78
C GLU A 61 -16.71 3.96 -15.92
N VAL A 62 -15.42 4.17 -15.62
CA VAL A 62 -14.40 4.53 -16.62
C VAL A 62 -14.03 3.35 -17.53
N GLN A 63 -13.84 2.16 -16.97
CA GLN A 63 -13.41 0.97 -17.73
C GLN A 63 -14.56 0.29 -18.48
N GLY A 64 -15.81 0.53 -18.08
CA GLY A 64 -16.98 -0.20 -18.56
C GLY A 64 -17.20 -1.50 -17.80
N ARG A 65 -18.48 -1.91 -17.69
CA ARG A 65 -18.92 -3.04 -16.86
C ARG A 65 -18.27 -4.37 -17.26
N ASP A 66 -18.08 -4.59 -18.56
CA ASP A 66 -17.63 -5.89 -19.09
C ASP A 66 -16.11 -6.12 -18.96
N TYR A 67 -15.33 -5.04 -18.76
CA TYR A 67 -13.87 -5.10 -18.66
C TYR A 67 -13.36 -4.99 -17.23
N PHE A 68 -14.17 -4.44 -16.32
CA PHE A 68 -13.77 -4.16 -14.95
C PHE A 68 -13.63 -5.45 -14.12
N GLN A 69 -12.43 -5.69 -13.58
CA GLN A 69 -12.10 -6.84 -12.74
C GLN A 69 -11.99 -6.43 -11.28
N GLU A 70 -13.09 -6.56 -10.52
CA GLU A 70 -13.16 -6.18 -9.09
C GLU A 70 -12.04 -6.80 -8.24
N ALA A 71 -11.69 -8.07 -8.49
CA ALA A 71 -10.63 -8.76 -7.75
C ALA A 71 -9.25 -8.11 -7.88
N LYS A 72 -9.00 -7.40 -8.98
CA LYS A 72 -7.75 -6.67 -9.27
C LYS A 72 -7.91 -5.15 -9.17
N ALA A 73 -9.07 -4.70 -8.71
CA ALA A 73 -9.38 -3.29 -8.59
C ALA A 73 -8.74 -2.69 -7.33
N TRP A 74 -8.77 -1.36 -7.25
CA TRP A 74 -8.13 -0.62 -6.19
C TRP A 74 -8.79 -0.90 -4.83
N ARG A 75 -7.98 -1.08 -3.79
CA ARG A 75 -8.50 -1.49 -2.48
C ARG A 75 -8.52 -0.38 -1.43
N GLY A 76 -8.23 0.87 -1.79
CA GLY A 76 -8.28 2.00 -0.84
C GLY A 76 -6.90 2.64 -0.63
N ASN A 77 -6.70 3.32 0.48
CA ASN A 77 -5.49 4.11 0.70
C ASN A 77 -4.29 3.19 0.93
N ILE A 78 -3.20 3.46 0.22
CA ILE A 78 -1.91 2.81 0.46
C ILE A 78 -1.10 3.73 1.37
N VAL A 79 -0.54 3.16 2.44
CA VAL A 79 0.23 3.89 3.45
C VAL A 79 1.70 3.51 3.32
N PHE A 80 2.58 4.51 3.22
CA PHE A 80 4.02 4.30 3.22
C PHE A 80 4.64 4.81 4.51
N ALA A 81 5.39 3.95 5.21
CA ALA A 81 6.16 4.32 6.38
C ALA A 81 7.65 4.18 6.07
N LYS A 82 8.43 5.23 6.33
CA LYS A 82 9.89 5.23 6.17
C LYS A 82 10.53 4.94 7.51
N TYR A 83 11.56 4.09 7.51
CA TYR A 83 12.26 3.68 8.72
C TYR A 83 13.71 4.14 8.70
N ARG A 84 14.24 4.37 9.90
CA ARG A 84 15.64 4.79 10.08
C ARG A 84 16.62 3.73 9.58
N ASP A 85 16.31 2.46 9.86
CA ASP A 85 17.14 1.28 9.62
C ASP A 85 16.28 0.05 9.24
N GLN A 86 16.96 -1.08 9.05
CA GLN A 86 16.35 -2.36 8.66
C GLN A 86 15.69 -3.14 9.80
N ASP A 87 15.81 -2.66 11.05
CA ASP A 87 15.13 -3.27 12.19
C ASP A 87 13.67 -2.78 12.30
N TYR A 88 13.28 -1.80 11.47
CA TYR A 88 11.94 -1.21 11.41
C TYR A 88 11.43 -0.73 12.77
N SER A 89 12.35 -0.34 13.64
CA SER A 89 12.06 0.06 15.03
C SER A 89 11.62 1.52 15.13
N ASP A 90 12.25 2.40 14.33
CA ASP A 90 12.03 3.84 14.36
C ASP A 90 11.55 4.37 13.00
N MET A 91 10.32 4.88 12.97
CA MET A 91 9.80 5.63 11.82
C MET A 91 10.38 7.04 11.76
N ILE A 92 10.67 7.50 10.54
CA ILE A 92 11.17 8.85 10.27
C ILE A 92 10.29 9.55 9.23
N ASN A 93 10.38 10.88 9.19
CA ASN A 93 9.61 11.67 8.24
C ASN A 93 9.98 11.32 6.80
N ALA A 94 8.97 11.00 6.00
CA ALA A 94 9.07 10.98 4.55
C ALA A 94 8.80 12.39 4.00
N SER A 95 9.57 12.77 2.99
CA SER A 95 9.53 14.05 2.29
C SER A 95 9.11 13.85 0.83
N MET A 96 8.90 14.94 0.11
CA MET A 96 8.63 14.86 -1.33
C MET A 96 9.76 14.19 -2.13
N ALA A 97 11.00 14.19 -1.61
CA ALA A 97 12.13 13.53 -2.27
C ALA A 97 12.03 11.99 -2.24
N ASP A 98 11.19 11.43 -1.37
CA ASP A 98 10.97 9.98 -1.28
C ASP A 98 9.91 9.50 -2.29
N PHE A 99 9.09 10.42 -2.81
CA PHE A 99 8.04 10.08 -3.78
C PHE A 99 8.57 9.39 -5.05
N PRO A 100 9.66 9.86 -5.71
CA PRO A 100 10.22 9.15 -6.86
C PRO A 100 10.67 7.72 -6.55
N ILE A 101 11.20 7.47 -5.33
CA ILE A 101 11.67 6.14 -4.92
C ILE A 101 10.48 5.19 -4.84
N VAL A 102 9.46 5.58 -4.08
CA VAL A 102 8.23 4.81 -3.90
C VAL A 102 7.50 4.59 -5.23
N LYS A 103 7.41 5.64 -6.05
CA LYS A 103 6.79 5.57 -7.38
C LYS A 103 7.50 4.56 -8.28
N ASN A 104 8.83 4.62 -8.35
CA ASN A 104 9.61 3.69 -9.17
C ASN A 104 9.39 2.25 -8.72
N TRP A 105 9.40 1.99 -7.42
CA TRP A 105 9.14 0.66 -6.89
C TRP A 105 7.74 0.16 -7.27
N LEU A 106 6.69 0.98 -7.11
CA LEU A 106 5.32 0.63 -7.52
C LEU A 106 5.16 0.37 -9.03
N GLN A 107 6.01 0.97 -9.88
CA GLN A 107 5.95 0.74 -11.32
C GLN A 107 6.47 -0.66 -11.70
N THR A 108 7.36 -1.23 -10.90
CA THR A 108 7.98 -2.52 -11.20
C THR A 108 7.47 -3.65 -10.31
N HIS A 109 6.93 -3.31 -9.14
CA HIS A 109 6.38 -4.26 -8.18
C HIS A 109 4.87 -4.07 -8.07
N ARG A 110 4.12 -5.14 -8.35
CA ARG A 110 2.67 -5.12 -8.19
C ARG A 110 2.31 -5.25 -6.72
N VAL A 111 1.51 -4.32 -6.24
CA VAL A 111 0.90 -4.36 -4.90
C VAL A 111 -0.58 -4.63 -5.13
N GLY A 112 -1.01 -5.87 -4.91
CA GLY A 112 -2.39 -6.31 -5.16
C GLY A 112 -2.49 -7.68 -5.80
#